data_AF-X0WHT8-F1
#
_entry.id   AF-X0WHT8-F1
#
_cell.length_a   1.000
_cell.length_b   1.000
_cell.length_c   1.000
_cell.angle_alpha   90.00
_cell.angle_beta   90.00
_cell.angle_gamma   90.00
#
_symmetry.space_group_name_H-M   'P 1'
#
loop_
_entity.id
_entity.type
_entity.pdbx_description
1 polymer ?
#
loop_
_entity_poly.entity_id
_entity_poly.type
_entity_poly.pdbx_seq_one_letter_code
_entity_poly.pdbx_strand_id
1 'polypeptide(L)'
;TRAEGYIDNTKGRRIYKYDDPIHSGEVAQYANLIKSIRQGKPINECKRLAESTMTVIMGRMSAYTGRAMKWDWAIKSKLDLSPGKYELGELPVRPVAIPGKTRLI
;
A
#
# COMPACT_ATOMS: atom_id res chain seq x y z
N THR A 1 18.76 -16.59 6.74
CA THR A 1 18.55 -16.55 8.20
C THR A 1 17.49 -15.51 8.48
N ARG A 2 16.23 -15.90 8.75
CA ARG A 2 15.20 -14.91 9.11
C ARG A 2 15.47 -14.42 10.53
N ALA A 3 15.39 -13.10 10.72
CA ALA A 3 15.65 -12.49 12.02
C ALA A 3 14.61 -12.98 13.05
N GLU A 4 15.08 -13.31 14.25
CA GLU A 4 14.20 -13.52 15.41
C GLU A 4 13.36 -12.25 15.64
N GLY A 5 12.05 -12.39 15.82
CA GLY A 5 11.19 -11.28 16.21
C GLY A 5 11.38 -10.98 17.69
N TYR A 6 11.79 -9.76 18.04
CA TYR A 6 11.90 -9.33 19.44
C TYR A 6 11.53 -7.86 19.56
N ILE A 7 11.16 -7.46 20.78
CA ILE A 7 10.93 -6.06 21.15
C ILE A 7 11.82 -5.75 22.35
N ASP A 8 12.63 -4.70 22.22
CA ASP A 8 13.40 -4.13 23.31
C ASP A 8 12.72 -2.84 23.81
N ASN A 9 12.85 -2.57 25.11
CA ASN A 9 12.39 -1.31 25.67
C ASN A 9 13.41 -0.18 25.45
N THR A 10 13.08 1.05 25.85
CA THR A 10 13.95 2.24 25.73
C THR A 10 15.28 2.12 26.50
N LYS A 11 15.41 1.13 27.39
CA LYS A 11 16.63 0.84 28.15
C LYS A 11 17.45 -0.32 27.55
N GLY A 12 17.08 -0.81 26.36
CA GLY A 12 17.77 -1.92 25.69
C GLY A 12 17.51 -3.30 26.31
N ARG A 13 16.52 -3.44 27.20
CA ARG A 13 16.14 -4.73 27.76
C ARG A 13 15.07 -5.37 26.88
N ARG A 14 15.30 -6.63 26.50
CA ARG A 14 14.30 -7.46 25.80
C ARG A 14 13.08 -7.69 26.68
N ILE A 15 11.93 -7.24 26.21
CA ILE A 15 10.64 -7.39 26.88
C ILE A 15 9.72 -8.40 26.19
N TYR A 16 10.01 -8.73 24.93
CA TYR A 16 9.27 -9.73 24.18
C TYR A 16 10.21 -10.49 23.24
N LYS A 17 9.99 -11.80 23.14
CA LYS A 17 10.58 -12.68 22.14
C LYS A 17 9.42 -13.42 21.47
N TYR A 18 9.45 -13.47 20.14
CA TYR A 18 8.54 -14.30 19.37
C TYR A 18 9.06 -15.75 19.41
N ASP A 19 8.31 -16.64 20.06
CA ASP A 19 8.69 -18.04 20.28
C ASP A 19 7.99 -19.03 19.33
N ASP A 20 7.06 -18.54 18.51
CA ASP A 20 6.33 -19.36 17.54
C ASP A 20 7.18 -19.69 16.30
N PRO A 21 6.79 -20.70 15.51
CA PRO A 21 7.43 -20.97 14.23
C PRO A 21 7.44 -19.71 13.35
N ILE A 22 8.60 -19.39 12.81
CA ILE A 22 8.74 -18.30 11.84
C ILE A 22 8.01 -18.73 10.57
N HIS A 23 6.85 -18.12 10.34
CA HIS A 23 6.05 -18.39 9.15
C HIS A 23 6.46 -17.45 8.01
N SER A 24 6.49 -18.00 6.79
CA SER A 24 6.70 -17.19 5.58
C SER A 24 5.35 -16.71 5.06
N GLY A 25 5.15 -15.40 4.95
CA GLY A 25 3.98 -14.85 4.25
C GLY A 25 3.90 -15.37 2.80
N GLU A 26 5.05 -15.47 2.11
CA GLU A 26 5.13 -15.97 0.73
C GLU A 26 4.73 -17.45 0.63
N VAL A 27 5.24 -18.32 1.52
CA VAL A 27 4.88 -19.75 1.48
C VAL A 27 3.40 -19.93 1.78
N ALA A 28 2.85 -19.17 2.74
CA ALA A 28 1.42 -19.19 3.03
C ALA A 28 0.58 -18.72 1.82
N GLN A 29 1.01 -17.65 1.14
CA GLN A 29 0.35 -17.14 -0.06
C GLN A 29 0.30 -18.20 -1.17
N TYR A 30 1.43 -18.81 -1.51
CA TYR A 30 1.49 -19.86 -2.53
C TYR A 30 0.70 -21.12 -2.13
N ALA A 31 0.79 -21.55 -0.88
CA ALA A 31 0.02 -22.69 -0.39
C ALA A 31 -1.50 -22.46 -0.49
N ASN A 32 -1.96 -21.25 -0.14
CA ASN A 32 -3.36 -20.86 -0.25
C ASN A 32 -3.83 -20.82 -1.71
N LEU A 33 -3.00 -20.29 -2.63
CA LEU A 33 -3.29 -20.28 -4.06
C LEU A 33 -3.37 -21.70 -4.64
N ILE A 34 -2.42 -22.57 -4.32
CA ILE A 34 -2.44 -23.97 -4.80
C ILE A 34 -3.67 -24.69 -4.27
N LYS A 35 -3.98 -24.50 -2.99
CA LYS A 35 -5.17 -25.09 -2.36
C LYS A 35 -6.46 -24.61 -3.03
N SER A 36 -6.58 -23.31 -3.33
CA SER A 36 -7.77 -22.74 -3.97
C SER A 36 -8.01 -23.34 -5.36
N ILE A 37 -6.95 -23.52 -6.15
CA ILE A 37 -6.97 -24.18 -7.46
C ILE A 37 -7.40 -25.64 -7.32
N ARG A 38 -6.73 -26.41 -6.45
CA ARG A 38 -7.01 -27.84 -6.26
C ARG A 38 -8.41 -28.13 -5.74
N GLN A 39 -8.97 -27.21 -4.95
CA GLN A 39 -10.31 -27.36 -4.37
C GLN A 39 -11.41 -26.74 -5.24
N GLY A 40 -11.06 -26.08 -6.37
CA GLY A 40 -12.03 -25.36 -7.19
C GLY A 40 -12.73 -24.21 -6.47
N LYS A 41 -12.06 -23.60 -5.47
CA LYS A 41 -12.60 -22.50 -4.65
C LYS A 41 -11.74 -21.24 -4.84
N PRO A 42 -11.99 -20.41 -5.86
CA PRO A 42 -11.14 -19.26 -6.18
C PRO A 42 -11.05 -18.26 -5.02
N ILE A 43 -9.87 -17.67 -4.85
CA ILE A 43 -9.64 -16.57 -3.92
C ILE A 43 -9.65 -15.27 -4.73
N ASN A 44 -10.47 -14.28 -4.32
CA ASN A 44 -10.52 -12.96 -4.94
C ASN A 44 -10.02 -11.89 -3.97
N GLU A 45 -8.82 -11.37 -4.24
CA GLU A 45 -8.20 -10.30 -3.46
C GLU A 45 -8.25 -8.93 -4.14
N CYS A 46 -8.88 -8.85 -5.33
CA CYS A 46 -8.83 -7.64 -6.17
C CYS A 46 -9.36 -6.42 -5.43
N LYS A 47 -10.50 -6.56 -4.73
CA LYS A 47 -11.09 -5.46 -3.96
C LYS A 47 -10.17 -4.99 -2.84
N ARG A 48 -9.67 -5.92 -2.01
CA ARG A 48 -8.79 -5.59 -0.88
C ARG A 48 -7.50 -4.91 -1.35
N LEU A 49 -6.92 -5.39 -2.46
CA LEU A 49 -5.73 -4.81 -3.04
C LEU A 49 -6.01 -3.41 -3.62
N ALA A 50 -7.11 -3.23 -4.35
CA ALA A 50 -7.52 -1.93 -4.86
C ALA A 50 -7.73 -0.92 -3.73
N GLU A 51 -8.36 -1.34 -2.63
CA GLU A 51 -8.59 -0.51 -1.45
C GLU A 51 -7.27 -0.16 -0.73
N SER A 52 -6.34 -1.11 -0.62
CA SER A 52 -5.00 -0.88 -0.06
C SER A 52 -4.21 0.14 -0.90
N THR A 53 -4.24 0.02 -2.23
CA THR A 53 -3.59 0.98 -3.13
C THR A 53 -4.23 2.36 -3.01
N MET A 54 -5.56 2.43 -2.96
CA MET A 54 -6.27 3.69 -2.78
C MET A 54 -5.92 4.36 -1.44
N THR A 55 -5.71 3.58 -0.38
CA THR A 55 -5.26 4.08 0.93
C THR A 55 -3.89 4.76 0.82
N VAL A 56 -2.95 4.17 0.07
CA VAL A 56 -1.63 4.80 -0.20
C VAL A 56 -1.80 6.11 -0.98
N ILE A 57 -2.66 6.13 -2.01
CA ILE A 57 -2.95 7.34 -2.79
C ILE A 57 -3.52 8.43 -1.87
N MET A 58 -4.47 8.09 -0.99
CA MET A 58 -5.03 9.03 0.00
C MET A 58 -3.97 9.58 0.95
N GLY A 59 -3.06 8.74 1.43
CA GLY A 59 -1.93 9.18 2.26
C GLY A 59 -1.07 10.20 1.55
N ARG A 60 -0.76 9.95 0.27
CA ARG A 60 -0.03 10.90 -0.60
C ARG A 60 -0.79 12.20 -0.78
N MET A 61 -2.10 12.15 -1.07
CA MET A 61 -2.93 13.35 -1.20
C MET A 61 -2.96 14.16 0.10
N SER A 62 -3.09 13.49 1.24
CA SER A 62 -3.07 14.12 2.56
C SER A 62 -1.74 14.83 2.81
N ALA A 63 -0.60 14.15 2.57
CA ALA A 63 0.72 14.72 2.76
C ALA A 63 0.97 15.98 1.90
N TYR A 64 0.56 15.96 0.63
CA TYR A 64 0.79 17.11 -0.26
C TYR A 64 -0.21 18.26 -0.13
N THR A 65 -1.38 18.01 0.46
CA THR A 65 -2.38 19.06 0.70
C THR A 65 -2.37 19.59 2.14
N GLY A 66 -1.76 18.84 3.08
CA GLY A 66 -1.82 19.14 4.50
C GLY A 66 -3.22 18.95 5.11
N ARG A 67 -4.09 18.16 4.45
CA ARG A 67 -5.50 17.99 4.86
C ARG A 67 -5.81 16.56 5.24
N ALA A 68 -6.74 16.40 6.19
CA ALA A 68 -7.38 15.12 6.44
C ALA A 68 -8.27 14.73 5.25
N MET A 69 -8.24 13.46 4.87
CA MET A 69 -8.95 12.94 3.69
C MET A 69 -10.11 12.04 4.10
N LYS A 70 -11.29 12.24 3.51
CA LYS A 70 -12.41 11.30 3.60
C LYS A 70 -12.37 10.33 2.43
N TRP A 71 -12.63 9.05 2.70
CA TRP A 71 -12.66 7.99 1.67
C TRP A 71 -13.59 8.34 0.50
N ASP A 72 -14.85 8.66 0.80
CA ASP A 72 -15.87 8.97 -0.21
C ASP A 72 -15.53 10.19 -1.07
N TRP A 73 -14.74 11.12 -0.53
CA TRP A 73 -14.25 12.26 -1.31
C TRP A 73 -13.11 11.83 -2.22
N ALA A 74 -12.14 11.09 -1.69
CA ALA A 74 -10.94 10.68 -2.43
C ALA A 74 -11.28 9.81 -3.64
N ILE A 75 -12.23 8.88 -3.50
CA ILE A 75 -12.66 8.02 -4.62
C ILE A 75 -13.42 8.80 -5.72
N LYS A 76 -13.90 10.01 -5.42
CA LYS A 76 -14.64 10.88 -6.34
C LYS A 76 -13.78 12.05 -6.89
N SER A 77 -12.52 12.16 -6.47
CA SER A 77 -11.61 13.23 -6.89
C SER A 77 -11.48 13.28 -8.41
N LYS A 78 -11.36 14.49 -8.96
CA LYS A 78 -11.16 14.74 -10.40
C LYS A 78 -9.70 14.94 -10.77
N LEU A 79 -8.78 14.69 -9.84
CA LEU A 79 -7.36 14.79 -10.10
C LEU A 79 -6.93 13.73 -11.11
N ASP A 80 -6.53 14.19 -12.30
CA ASP A 80 -5.93 13.36 -13.33
C ASP A 80 -4.41 13.58 -13.38
N LEU A 81 -3.68 12.47 -13.29
CA LEU A 81 -2.23 12.43 -13.37
C LEU A 81 -1.74 11.60 -14.56
N SER A 82 -2.64 11.13 -15.43
CA SER A 82 -2.25 10.41 -16.64
C SER A 82 -1.52 11.34 -17.60
N PRO A 83 -0.68 10.79 -18.50
CA PRO A 83 -0.21 11.55 -19.64
C PRO A 83 -1.41 11.92 -20.55
N GLY A 84 -1.29 13.03 -21.28
CA GLY A 84 -2.33 13.45 -22.22
C GLY A 84 -2.42 12.58 -23.48
N LYS A 85 -1.35 11.84 -23.80
CA LYS A 85 -1.28 10.86 -24.89
C LYS A 85 -0.50 9.63 -24.43
N TYR A 86 -0.90 8.45 -24.89
CA TYR A 86 -0.25 7.18 -24.59
C TYR A 86 0.67 6.77 -25.75
N GLU A 87 1.80 7.46 -25.87
CA GLU A 87 2.80 7.24 -26.91
C GLU A 87 4.19 7.09 -26.27
N LEU A 88 5.07 6.31 -26.91
CA LEU A 88 6.46 6.23 -26.52
C LEU A 88 7.19 7.44 -27.11
N GLY A 89 7.26 8.53 -26.35
CA GLY A 89 7.86 9.78 -26.78
C GLY A 89 8.28 10.66 -25.60
N GLU A 90 8.58 11.92 -25.88
CA GLU A 90 8.95 12.88 -24.85
C GLU A 90 7.77 13.17 -23.93
N LEU A 91 7.98 13.02 -22.62
CA LEU A 91 7.00 13.37 -21.59
C LEU A 91 7.59 14.50 -20.74
N PRO A 92 6.97 15.70 -20.74
CA PRO A 92 7.49 16.82 -19.95
C PRO A 92 7.49 16.48 -18.45
N VAL A 93 8.58 16.82 -17.78
CA VAL A 93 8.73 16.63 -16.34
C VAL A 93 7.74 17.56 -15.62
N ARG A 94 6.86 16.98 -14.81
CA ARG A 94 5.93 17.76 -13.98
C ARG A 94 6.68 18.46 -12.85
N PRO A 95 6.20 19.64 -12.41
CA PRO A 95 6.79 20.33 -11.26
C PRO A 95 6.73 19.44 -10.02
N VAL A 96 7.76 19.55 -9.18
CA VAL A 96 7.85 18.80 -7.92
C VAL A 96 6.69 19.21 -7.01
N ALA A 97 6.00 18.21 -6.45
CA ALA A 97 4.89 18.44 -5.52
C ALA A 97 5.41 19.03 -4.20
N ILE A 98 4.87 20.18 -3.80
CA ILE A 98 5.24 20.86 -2.55
C ILE A 98 4.07 20.72 -1.56
N PRO A 99 4.31 20.19 -0.34
CA PRO A 99 3.30 20.10 0.70
C PRO A 99 2.59 21.43 0.97
N GLY A 100 1.26 21.39 1.07
CA GLY A 100 0.41 22.56 1.35
C GLY A 100 0.06 23.42 0.13
N LYS A 101 0.69 23.20 -1.04
CA LYS A 101 0.36 23.95 -2.27
C LYS A 101 -0.69 23.27 -3.15
N THR A 102 -0.70 21.95 -3.18
CA THR A 102 -1.62 21.17 -4.03
C THR A 102 -3.04 21.31 -3.51
N ARG A 103 -3.96 21.75 -4.37
CA ARG A 103 -5.39 21.88 -4.03
C ARG A 103 -6.13 20.57 -4.31
N LEU A 104 -7.13 20.30 -3.49
CA LEU A 104 -8.07 19.19 -3.69
C LEU A 104 -9.09 19.56 -4.77
N ILE A 105 -9.23 18.71 -5.78
CA ILE A 105 -10.17 18.84 -6.91
C ILE A 105 -10.89 17.52 -7.21
#